data_AF-A0AAV7ZW51-F1
#
_entry.id   AF-A0AAV7ZW51-F1
#
_cell.length_a   1.000
_cell.length_b   1.000
_cell.length_c   1.000
_cell.angle_alpha   90.00
_cell.angle_beta   90.00
_cell.angle_gamma   90.00
#
_symmetry.space_group_name_H-M   'P 1'
#
loop_
_entity.id
_entity.type
_entity.pdbx_description
1 polymer ?
#
loop_
_entity_poly.entity_id
_entity_poly.type
_entity_poly.pdbx_seq_one_letter_code
_entity_poly.pdbx_strand_id
1 'polypeptide(L)'
;MEKEFNQAIKTLKESKDETKVEKALSLLQTQLKSGKTKFTDLIKKITIPELLVCSLNFSKQEPLANGILFVEFLFSRLNDSSKILLSKPLREFIINGLSNRVEMVQKLTLNLLRSYCVRDNLIKEMSEDDKFSELIFQPLIKGSSSLSQASFQLLVKLITTNLKGLLLVYGKGTRLRELYTKGLQTEDKVILLRLVELSLRALFDPRDTFSFSRLKKQKKQINTEKKEKEKEKENEKEKENEKENEKENEKENEKENEKIEIEIEKEKEEEKEKEIENYQSERIIELILSTGISDIVVYEMKGESGDILSQMSILETLTNFSKDMSKSKAEFVKTIVSIASNLLSSEETFPMLLGYLMRFFSEFLRYDGPNREMVDFNKLLPRIETLLIEESSEDQELLQAIVILVTGIASTHEGLELLCKTKKSILIFIRNLFTSTENPIKLCSIHNISSIIENIHTENSDDFNMFYKVLMLKSSKIEDSDPLGIITINLKSPFLDIRLASYHFIRALCNHEKGLSHLINFPEVFDIILDKSTDSDKAGLECKYGILQIFSRSKIVKNLVSQEDWKQLILEIKAGPFGSSFTHSKVIVSEKF
;
A
#
# COMPACT_ATOMS: atom_id res chain seq x y z
N MET A 1 23.53 24.19 -44.84
CA MET A 1 22.46 23.72 -43.94
C MET A 1 21.19 23.28 -44.68
N GLU A 2 20.26 24.13 -45.11
CA GLU A 2 18.98 23.66 -45.71
C GLU A 2 19.19 22.78 -46.96
N LYS A 3 20.15 23.15 -47.83
CA LYS A 3 20.55 22.32 -48.98
C LYS A 3 21.12 20.95 -48.55
N GLU A 4 22.03 20.93 -47.58
CA GLU A 4 22.65 19.69 -47.07
C GLU A 4 21.63 18.79 -46.37
N PHE A 5 20.69 19.39 -45.65
CA PHE A 5 19.57 18.70 -45.04
C PHE A 5 18.66 18.07 -46.10
N ASN A 6 18.22 18.84 -47.08
CA ASN A 6 17.40 18.33 -48.18
C ASN A 6 18.14 17.26 -48.98
N GLN A 7 19.45 17.39 -49.17
CA GLN A 7 20.29 16.38 -49.81
C GLN A 7 20.37 15.10 -48.97
N ALA A 8 20.53 15.21 -47.65
CA ALA A 8 20.56 14.06 -46.75
C ALA A 8 19.20 13.34 -46.71
N ILE A 9 18.09 14.08 -46.68
CA ILE A 9 16.73 13.52 -46.75
C ILE A 9 16.48 12.87 -48.10
N LYS A 10 16.88 13.50 -49.20
CA LYS A 10 16.80 12.90 -50.54
C LYS A 10 17.61 11.61 -50.61
N THR A 11 18.81 11.62 -50.05
CA THR A 11 19.68 10.43 -49.98
C THR A 11 19.03 9.32 -49.15
N LEU A 12 18.43 9.65 -48.01
CA LEU A 12 17.67 8.71 -47.19
C LEU A 12 16.50 8.09 -47.98
N LYS A 13 15.73 8.91 -48.73
CA LYS A 13 14.56 8.47 -49.49
C LYS A 13 14.90 7.61 -50.70
N GLU A 14 15.95 7.96 -51.43
CA GLU A 14 16.20 7.43 -52.78
C GLU A 14 17.36 6.42 -52.83
N SER A 15 18.29 6.46 -51.87
CA SER A 15 19.50 5.63 -51.93
C SER A 15 19.24 4.22 -51.41
N LYS A 16 19.52 3.22 -52.25
CA LYS A 16 19.66 1.82 -51.83
C LYS A 16 21.07 1.49 -51.28
N ASP A 17 22.00 2.42 -51.41
CA ASP A 17 23.38 2.27 -50.94
C ASP A 17 23.47 2.66 -49.45
N GLU A 18 23.68 1.65 -48.61
CA GLU A 18 23.73 1.77 -47.15
C GLU A 18 24.78 2.77 -46.66
N THR A 19 25.95 2.86 -47.31
CA THR A 19 27.02 3.77 -46.88
C THR A 19 26.65 5.24 -47.09
N LYS A 20 25.90 5.53 -48.15
CA LYS A 20 25.37 6.87 -48.40
C LYS A 20 24.30 7.23 -47.37
N VAL A 21 23.49 6.26 -46.99
CA VAL A 21 22.46 6.48 -45.99
C VAL A 21 23.05 6.68 -44.59
N GLU A 22 24.07 5.93 -44.23
CA GLU A 22 24.78 6.09 -42.96
C GLU A 22 25.46 7.46 -42.86
N LYS A 23 26.13 7.91 -43.93
CA LYS A 23 26.67 9.28 -44.02
C LYS A 23 25.57 10.34 -43.89
N ALA A 24 24.40 10.12 -44.49
CA ALA A 24 23.26 11.02 -44.35
C ALA A 24 22.75 11.07 -42.90
N LEU A 25 22.63 9.92 -42.21
CA LEU A 25 22.23 9.85 -40.80
C LEU A 25 23.24 10.53 -39.87
N SER A 26 24.54 10.26 -40.04
CA SER A 26 25.63 10.90 -39.30
C SER A 26 25.60 12.42 -39.47
N LEU A 27 25.40 12.90 -40.71
CA LEU A 27 25.26 14.32 -40.99
C LEU A 27 24.07 14.92 -40.23
N LEU A 28 22.90 14.27 -40.29
CA LEU A 28 21.70 14.73 -39.59
C LEU A 28 21.88 14.72 -38.08
N GLN A 29 22.47 13.67 -37.49
CA GLN A 29 22.78 13.60 -36.06
C GLN A 29 23.74 14.70 -35.61
N THR A 30 24.78 14.97 -36.41
CA THR A 30 25.78 16.02 -36.11
C THR A 30 25.11 17.40 -36.13
N GLN A 31 24.28 17.66 -37.15
CA GLN A 31 23.53 18.92 -37.24
C GLN A 31 22.50 19.05 -36.11
N LEU A 32 21.88 17.95 -35.69
CA LEU A 32 20.96 17.92 -34.55
C LEU A 32 21.62 18.25 -33.21
N LYS A 33 22.77 17.64 -32.93
CA LYS A 33 23.54 17.91 -31.71
C LYS A 33 24.00 19.36 -31.61
N SER A 34 24.15 20.06 -32.74
CA SER A 34 24.54 21.47 -32.76
C SER A 34 23.48 22.45 -32.24
N GLY A 35 22.25 21.99 -31.97
CA GLY A 35 21.21 22.80 -31.29
C GLY A 35 20.68 24.00 -32.08
N LYS A 36 20.98 24.12 -33.38
CA LYS A 36 20.58 25.27 -34.21
C LYS A 36 19.05 25.29 -34.44
N THR A 37 18.39 26.36 -34.00
CA THR A 37 16.92 26.58 -34.11
C THR A 37 16.37 26.41 -35.52
N LYS A 38 17.10 26.88 -36.55
CA LYS A 38 16.74 26.69 -37.97
C LYS A 38 16.60 25.23 -38.39
N PHE A 39 17.34 24.32 -37.74
CA PHE A 39 17.28 22.90 -38.04
C PHE A 39 16.03 22.25 -37.43
N THR A 40 15.58 22.75 -36.27
CA THR A 40 14.32 22.33 -35.64
C THR A 40 13.12 22.66 -36.52
N ASP A 41 13.14 23.81 -37.21
CA ASP A 41 12.08 24.21 -38.14
C ASP A 41 12.10 23.39 -39.45
N LEU A 42 13.28 22.95 -39.90
CA LEU A 42 13.42 22.03 -41.03
C LEU A 42 12.89 20.63 -40.71
N ILE A 43 13.11 20.15 -39.49
CA ILE A 43 12.58 18.87 -39.03
C ILE A 43 11.06 18.86 -39.02
N LYS A 44 10.41 19.96 -38.64
CA LYS A 44 8.95 20.09 -38.68
C LYS A 44 8.37 19.92 -40.10
N LYS A 45 9.19 20.10 -41.15
CA LYS A 45 8.77 19.94 -42.55
C LYS A 45 8.82 18.50 -43.05
N ILE A 46 9.53 17.59 -42.36
CA ILE A 46 9.60 16.18 -42.76
C ILE A 46 8.51 15.40 -42.04
N THR A 47 7.77 14.59 -42.79
CA THR A 47 6.83 13.67 -42.16
C THR A 47 7.58 12.45 -41.63
N ILE A 48 7.31 12.05 -40.39
CA ILE A 48 7.93 10.87 -39.76
C ILE A 48 7.79 9.57 -40.59
N PRO A 49 6.65 9.30 -41.25
CA PRO A 49 6.54 8.26 -42.27
C PRO A 49 7.68 8.19 -43.28
N GLU A 50 8.08 9.34 -43.82
CA GLU A 50 9.14 9.41 -44.83
C GLU A 50 10.51 9.07 -44.24
N LEU A 51 10.77 9.43 -42.99
CA LEU A 51 12.01 9.07 -42.29
C LEU A 51 12.07 7.60 -41.90
N LEU A 52 10.93 7.03 -41.52
CA LEU A 52 10.83 5.62 -41.11
C LEU A 52 11.01 4.66 -42.28
N VAL A 53 10.46 4.97 -43.45
CA VAL A 53 10.65 4.18 -44.68
C VAL A 53 12.12 4.04 -45.04
N CYS A 54 12.93 5.06 -44.78
CA CYS A 54 14.37 5.02 -45.02
C CYS A 54 15.07 4.04 -44.06
N SER A 55 14.56 3.91 -42.84
CA SER A 55 15.11 3.01 -41.82
C SER A 55 14.67 1.55 -41.93
N LEU A 56 13.53 1.29 -42.58
CA LEU A 56 13.02 -0.06 -42.82
C LEU A 56 13.87 -0.88 -43.81
N ASN A 57 14.69 -0.22 -44.63
CA ASN A 57 15.52 -0.87 -45.66
C ASN A 57 16.92 -1.24 -45.18
N PHE A 58 17.29 -1.01 -43.91
CA PHE A 58 18.63 -1.34 -43.43
C PHE A 58 18.76 -2.82 -43.09
N SER A 59 19.64 -3.51 -43.82
CA SER A 59 20.02 -4.88 -43.52
C SER A 59 21.16 -4.97 -42.49
N LYS A 60 21.96 -3.89 -42.36
CA LYS A 60 23.12 -3.80 -41.47
C LYS A 60 22.83 -3.10 -40.13
N GLN A 61 23.68 -3.40 -39.15
CA GLN A 61 23.46 -3.18 -37.71
C GLN A 61 23.56 -1.69 -37.28
N GLU A 62 24.60 -0.97 -37.72
CA GLU A 62 24.85 0.44 -37.35
C GLU A 62 23.80 1.44 -37.89
N PRO A 63 23.36 1.36 -39.16
CA PRO A 63 22.37 2.29 -39.70
C PRO A 63 21.03 2.25 -38.97
N LEU A 64 20.59 1.06 -38.53
CA LEU A 64 19.31 0.89 -37.82
C LEU A 64 19.37 1.42 -36.39
N ALA A 65 20.48 1.19 -35.67
CA ALA A 65 20.70 1.78 -34.34
C ALA A 65 20.75 3.32 -34.40
N ASN A 66 21.45 3.86 -35.41
CA ASN A 66 21.49 5.30 -35.67
C ASN A 66 20.12 5.87 -36.03
N GLY A 67 19.31 5.10 -36.76
CA GLY A 67 17.91 5.41 -37.05
C GLY A 67 17.05 5.50 -35.78
N ILE A 68 17.17 4.53 -34.86
CA ILE A 68 16.41 4.55 -33.60
C ILE A 68 16.79 5.75 -32.73
N LEU A 69 18.08 6.03 -32.56
CA LEU A 69 18.55 7.20 -31.80
C LEU A 69 18.08 8.52 -32.43
N PHE A 70 18.02 8.57 -33.75
CA PHE A 70 17.48 9.72 -34.47
C PHE A 70 15.98 9.88 -34.24
N VAL A 71 15.21 8.80 -34.27
CA VAL A 71 13.77 8.80 -33.96
C VAL A 71 13.51 9.21 -32.51
N GLU A 72 14.30 8.70 -31.56
CA GLU A 72 14.24 9.09 -30.14
C GLU A 72 14.47 10.59 -29.98
N PHE A 73 15.50 11.12 -30.64
CA PHE A 73 15.80 12.55 -30.64
C PHE A 73 14.63 13.35 -31.23
N LEU A 74 14.05 12.91 -32.35
CA LEU A 74 12.92 13.59 -32.99
C LEU A 74 11.71 13.67 -32.06
N PHE A 75 11.35 12.57 -31.41
CA PHE A 75 10.22 12.57 -30.49
C PHE A 75 10.46 13.49 -29.29
N SER A 76 11.70 13.64 -28.81
CA SER A 76 12.02 14.57 -27.71
C SER A 76 11.79 16.04 -28.06
N ARG A 77 11.75 16.39 -29.35
CA ARG A 77 11.60 17.76 -29.86
C ARG A 77 10.19 18.07 -30.38
N LEU A 78 9.34 17.07 -30.55
CA LEU A 78 8.00 17.23 -31.12
C LEU A 78 6.95 17.29 -30.00
N ASN A 79 6.56 18.52 -29.62
CA ASN A 79 5.53 18.80 -28.60
C ASN A 79 4.15 18.22 -28.96
N ASP A 80 3.82 18.10 -30.25
CA ASP A 80 2.52 17.60 -30.73
C ASP A 80 2.66 16.22 -31.41
N SER A 81 3.29 15.30 -30.69
CA SER A 81 3.58 13.95 -31.19
C SER A 81 2.33 13.04 -31.19
N SER A 82 1.14 13.57 -30.88
CA SER A 82 -0.13 12.83 -30.77
C SER A 82 -0.62 12.31 -32.12
N LYS A 83 -0.41 13.10 -33.20
CA LYS A 83 -0.77 12.75 -34.58
C LYS A 83 0.25 11.84 -35.28
N ILE A 84 1.46 11.78 -34.75
CA ILE A 84 2.62 11.13 -35.38
C ILE A 84 2.67 9.63 -35.06
N LEU A 85 2.19 9.26 -33.87
CA LEU A 85 2.28 7.90 -33.34
C LEU A 85 1.31 6.90 -34.00
N LEU A 86 0.40 7.36 -34.88
CA LEU A 86 -0.65 6.54 -35.52
C LEU A 86 -0.37 6.20 -36.98
N SER A 87 0.85 6.44 -37.44
CA SER A 87 1.19 6.13 -38.83
C SER A 87 1.65 4.68 -38.96
N LYS A 88 1.04 3.94 -39.90
CA LYS A 88 1.44 2.57 -40.29
C LYS A 88 2.98 2.37 -40.41
N PRO A 89 3.76 3.33 -40.95
CA PRO A 89 5.22 3.20 -41.03
C PRO A 89 5.92 3.14 -39.68
N LEU A 90 5.41 3.81 -38.64
CA LEU A 90 6.02 3.77 -37.31
C LEU A 90 5.80 2.40 -36.66
N ARG A 91 4.60 1.85 -36.84
CA ARG A 91 4.30 0.49 -36.40
C ARG A 91 5.22 -0.52 -37.08
N GLU A 92 5.38 -0.45 -38.39
CA GLU A 92 6.31 -1.33 -39.13
C GLU A 92 7.76 -1.16 -38.66
N PHE A 93 8.19 0.07 -38.38
CA PHE A 93 9.53 0.35 -37.85
C PHE A 93 9.76 -0.29 -36.48
N ILE A 94 8.81 -0.15 -35.56
CA ILE A 94 8.89 -0.76 -34.25
C ILE A 94 8.90 -2.28 -34.37
N ILE A 95 8.01 -2.87 -35.18
CA ILE A 95 7.96 -4.32 -35.41
C ILE A 95 9.29 -4.82 -35.96
N ASN A 96 9.89 -4.11 -36.92
CA ASN A 96 11.19 -4.48 -37.50
C ASN A 96 12.34 -4.30 -36.51
N GLY A 97 12.29 -3.26 -35.66
CA GLY A 97 13.26 -3.04 -34.60
C GLY A 97 13.22 -4.13 -33.52
N LEU A 98 12.02 -4.52 -33.08
CA LEU A 98 11.83 -5.61 -32.11
C LEU A 98 12.12 -7.00 -32.71
N SER A 99 11.81 -7.22 -33.99
CA SER A 99 12.10 -8.48 -34.70
C SER A 99 13.56 -8.59 -35.17
N ASN A 100 14.38 -7.58 -34.90
CA ASN A 100 15.75 -7.56 -35.40
C ASN A 100 16.60 -8.63 -34.71
N ARG A 101 17.54 -9.24 -35.46
CA ARG A 101 18.48 -10.24 -34.91
C ARG A 101 19.53 -9.64 -33.97
N VAL A 102 19.68 -8.32 -33.95
CA VAL A 102 20.68 -7.60 -33.16
C VAL A 102 20.06 -7.11 -31.86
N GLU A 103 20.56 -7.62 -30.74
CA GLU A 103 20.05 -7.29 -29.40
C GLU A 103 20.07 -5.78 -29.13
N MET A 104 21.14 -5.07 -29.52
CA MET A 104 21.25 -3.62 -29.32
C MET A 104 20.10 -2.85 -30.00
N VAL A 105 19.68 -3.28 -31.20
CA VAL A 105 18.57 -2.67 -31.94
C VAL A 105 17.26 -2.94 -31.21
N GLN A 106 17.02 -4.17 -30.77
CA GLN A 106 15.84 -4.53 -30.00
C GLN A 106 15.77 -3.70 -28.71
N LYS A 107 16.88 -3.58 -27.98
CA LYS A 107 17.00 -2.79 -26.74
C LYS A 107 16.71 -1.31 -26.95
N LEU A 108 17.31 -0.71 -27.99
CA LEU A 108 17.03 0.68 -28.36
C LEU A 108 15.55 0.87 -28.73
N THR A 109 14.95 -0.09 -29.42
CA THR A 109 13.53 -0.07 -29.78
C THR A 109 12.63 -0.15 -28.54
N LEU A 110 12.96 -1.03 -27.58
CA LEU A 110 12.25 -1.14 -26.30
C LEU A 110 12.37 0.15 -25.46
N ASN A 111 13.55 0.76 -25.42
CA ASN A 111 13.76 2.03 -24.71
C ASN A 111 13.03 3.20 -25.36
N LEU A 112 12.99 3.23 -26.70
CA LEU A 112 12.19 4.16 -27.46
C LEU A 112 10.71 4.02 -27.08
N LEU A 113 10.18 2.80 -27.13
CA LEU A 113 8.82 2.50 -26.69
C LEU A 113 8.60 2.96 -25.26
N ARG A 114 9.49 2.63 -24.32
CA ARG A 114 9.33 3.00 -22.91
C ARG A 114 9.21 4.51 -22.71
N SER A 115 9.98 5.28 -23.48
CA SER A 115 9.98 6.75 -23.41
C SER A 115 8.71 7.38 -23.97
N TYR A 116 8.05 6.71 -24.91
CA TYR A 116 6.94 7.30 -25.70
C TYR A 116 5.60 6.56 -25.58
N CYS A 117 5.54 5.38 -24.96
CA CYS A 117 4.33 4.58 -24.71
C CYS A 117 3.38 5.16 -23.67
N VAL A 118 3.53 6.43 -23.29
CA VAL A 118 2.66 7.08 -22.28
C VAL A 118 1.28 7.46 -22.86
N ARG A 119 1.02 7.17 -24.14
CA ARG A 119 -0.15 7.70 -24.86
C ARG A 119 -1.15 6.62 -25.22
N ASP A 120 -2.41 6.87 -24.85
CA ASP A 120 -3.52 5.94 -25.00
C ASP A 120 -3.70 5.37 -26.42
N ASN A 121 -3.38 6.16 -27.45
CA ASN A 121 -3.59 5.73 -28.83
C ASN A 121 -2.55 4.70 -29.30
N LEU A 122 -1.27 4.87 -28.91
CA LEU A 122 -0.24 3.89 -29.26
C LEU A 122 -0.51 2.55 -28.55
N ILE A 123 -0.90 2.61 -27.27
CA ILE A 123 -1.26 1.42 -26.51
C ILE A 123 -2.47 0.72 -27.14
N LYS A 124 -3.47 1.48 -27.61
CA LYS A 124 -4.63 0.91 -28.31
C LYS A 124 -4.19 0.14 -29.57
N GLU A 125 -3.40 0.75 -30.45
CA GLU A 125 -2.93 0.08 -31.67
C GLU A 125 -2.05 -1.13 -31.35
N MET A 126 -1.20 -1.04 -30.32
CA MET A 126 -0.39 -2.17 -29.85
C MET A 126 -1.26 -3.31 -29.31
N SER A 127 -2.37 -3.00 -28.64
CA SER A 127 -3.27 -4.02 -28.04
C SER A 127 -4.08 -4.80 -29.06
N GLU A 128 -4.24 -4.26 -30.27
CA GLU A 128 -4.95 -4.92 -31.37
C GLU A 128 -4.02 -5.84 -32.20
N ASP A 129 -2.70 -5.81 -31.98
CA ASP A 129 -1.70 -6.58 -32.75
C ASP A 129 -1.02 -7.69 -31.92
N ASP A 130 -1.38 -8.94 -32.21
CA ASP A 130 -0.81 -10.12 -31.58
C ASP A 130 0.69 -10.27 -31.76
N LYS A 131 1.22 -9.84 -32.91
CA LYS A 131 2.64 -9.93 -33.19
C LYS A 131 3.42 -8.93 -32.33
N PHE A 132 2.83 -7.78 -32.08
CA PHE A 132 3.45 -6.74 -31.28
C PHE A 132 3.66 -7.19 -29.83
N SER A 133 2.62 -7.73 -29.20
CA SER A 133 2.73 -8.25 -27.84
C SER A 133 3.75 -9.39 -27.76
N GLU A 134 3.73 -10.33 -28.72
CA GLU A 134 4.75 -11.41 -28.79
C GLU A 134 6.18 -10.86 -28.84
N LEU A 135 6.40 -9.80 -29.61
CA LEU A 135 7.71 -9.15 -29.76
C LEU A 135 8.20 -8.40 -28.52
N ILE A 136 7.30 -7.94 -27.64
CA ILE A 136 7.70 -7.39 -26.34
C ILE A 136 8.07 -8.53 -25.38
N PHE A 137 7.29 -9.61 -25.35
CA PHE A 137 7.52 -10.71 -24.42
C PHE A 137 8.67 -11.63 -24.79
N GLN A 138 8.94 -11.85 -26.07
CA GLN A 138 10.06 -12.67 -26.56
C GLN A 138 11.41 -12.33 -25.88
N PRO A 139 11.81 -11.05 -25.84
CA PRO A 139 12.94 -10.57 -25.05
C PRO A 139 13.01 -11.03 -23.60
N LEU A 140 11.89 -11.15 -22.90
CA LEU A 140 11.88 -11.59 -21.50
C LEU A 140 12.21 -13.07 -21.34
N ILE A 141 11.83 -13.89 -22.32
CA ILE A 141 11.89 -15.35 -22.22
C ILE A 141 13.18 -15.88 -22.82
N LYS A 142 13.65 -15.23 -23.90
CA LYS A 142 14.75 -15.71 -24.74
C LYS A 142 15.88 -14.69 -24.91
N GLY A 143 15.72 -13.49 -24.35
CA GLY A 143 16.72 -12.43 -24.47
C GLY A 143 17.88 -12.62 -23.51
N SER A 144 18.94 -11.82 -23.70
CA SER A 144 19.96 -11.64 -22.67
C SER A 144 19.38 -10.92 -21.46
N SER A 145 20.07 -10.95 -20.32
CA SER A 145 19.70 -10.17 -19.12
C SER A 145 19.48 -8.68 -19.42
N SER A 146 20.27 -8.11 -20.33
CA SER A 146 20.19 -6.71 -20.79
C SER A 146 18.90 -6.41 -21.55
N LEU A 147 18.44 -7.36 -22.36
CA LEU A 147 17.24 -7.23 -23.18
C LEU A 147 15.98 -7.53 -22.35
N SER A 148 16.01 -8.56 -21.51
CA SER A 148 14.96 -8.86 -20.53
C SER A 148 14.69 -7.66 -19.63
N GLN A 149 15.74 -7.01 -19.12
CA GLN A 149 15.59 -5.81 -18.30
C GLN A 149 14.92 -4.64 -19.05
N ALA A 150 15.29 -4.40 -20.31
CA ALA A 150 14.69 -3.34 -21.11
C ALA A 150 13.21 -3.62 -21.41
N SER A 151 12.87 -4.88 -21.72
CA SER A 151 11.48 -5.29 -21.93
C SER A 151 10.66 -5.19 -20.66
N PHE A 152 11.20 -5.67 -19.54
CA PHE A 152 10.57 -5.52 -18.22
C PHE A 152 10.28 -4.06 -17.90
N GLN A 153 11.26 -3.15 -18.06
CA GLN A 153 11.05 -1.73 -17.81
C GLN A 153 9.97 -1.11 -18.71
N LEU A 154 9.83 -1.56 -19.96
CA LEU A 154 8.73 -1.16 -20.83
C LEU A 154 7.39 -1.67 -20.30
N LEU A 155 7.29 -2.95 -19.90
CA LEU A 155 6.07 -3.53 -19.36
C LEU A 155 5.64 -2.87 -18.05
N VAL A 156 6.57 -2.63 -17.13
CA VAL A 156 6.32 -1.83 -15.92
C VAL A 156 5.76 -0.47 -16.28
N LYS A 157 6.35 0.21 -17.27
CA LYS A 157 5.86 1.51 -17.72
C LYS A 157 4.46 1.42 -18.31
N LEU A 158 4.16 0.39 -19.10
CA LEU A 158 2.83 0.18 -19.70
C LEU A 158 1.78 -0.08 -18.61
N ILE A 159 2.06 -0.98 -17.68
CA ILE A 159 1.17 -1.34 -16.56
C ILE A 159 0.88 -0.13 -15.68
N THR A 160 1.92 0.65 -15.35
CA THR A 160 1.78 1.81 -14.45
C THR A 160 1.15 3.04 -15.12
N THR A 161 1.15 3.13 -16.45
CA THR A 161 0.68 4.37 -17.11
C THR A 161 -0.82 4.40 -17.34
N ASN A 162 -1.43 3.30 -17.83
CA ASN A 162 -2.88 3.24 -18.02
C ASN A 162 -3.41 1.79 -17.98
N LEU A 163 -4.72 1.65 -17.76
CA LEU A 163 -5.38 0.35 -17.70
C LEU A 163 -5.29 -0.43 -19.03
N LYS A 164 -5.22 0.26 -20.17
CA LYS A 164 -5.04 -0.39 -21.48
C LYS A 164 -3.67 -1.06 -21.61
N GLY A 165 -2.65 -0.54 -20.93
CA GLY A 165 -1.30 -1.09 -20.88
C GLY A 165 -1.31 -2.40 -20.12
N LEU A 166 -2.02 -2.44 -18.99
CA LEU A 166 -2.32 -3.69 -18.30
C LEU A 166 -3.05 -4.68 -19.23
N LEU A 167 -4.14 -4.27 -19.88
CA LEU A 167 -4.84 -5.13 -20.85
C LEU A 167 -3.99 -5.51 -22.07
N LEU A 168 -2.96 -4.73 -22.44
CA LEU A 168 -2.02 -5.12 -23.49
C LEU A 168 -1.07 -6.22 -22.99
N VAL A 169 -0.56 -6.09 -21.76
CA VAL A 169 0.31 -7.10 -21.14
C VAL A 169 -0.47 -8.39 -20.93
N TYR A 170 -1.75 -8.31 -20.62
CA TYR A 170 -2.49 -9.44 -20.08
C TYR A 170 -3.79 -9.83 -20.80
N GLY A 171 -4.36 -9.00 -21.67
CA GLY A 171 -5.70 -9.12 -22.24
C GLY A 171 -5.92 -10.27 -23.23
N LYS A 172 -4.95 -11.18 -23.32
CA LYS A 172 -5.12 -12.52 -23.89
C LYS A 172 -4.49 -13.52 -22.92
N GLY A 173 -5.05 -13.63 -21.71
CA GLY A 173 -4.49 -14.30 -20.52
C GLY A 173 -3.87 -15.69 -20.71
N THR A 174 -4.09 -16.35 -21.85
CA THR A 174 -3.36 -17.55 -22.27
C THR A 174 -1.85 -17.33 -22.35
N ARG A 175 -1.38 -16.17 -22.84
CA ARG A 175 0.05 -15.98 -23.11
C ARG A 175 0.89 -15.92 -21.84
N LEU A 176 0.53 -15.09 -20.87
CA LEU A 176 1.36 -14.95 -19.67
C LEU A 176 1.37 -16.25 -18.86
N ARG A 177 0.24 -16.97 -18.80
CA ARG A 177 0.16 -18.31 -18.23
C ARG A 177 1.02 -19.33 -19.00
N GLU A 178 1.02 -19.29 -20.32
CA GLU A 178 1.91 -20.13 -21.13
C GLU A 178 3.38 -19.80 -20.88
N LEU A 179 3.74 -18.51 -20.76
CA LEU A 179 5.10 -18.11 -20.44
C LEU A 179 5.50 -18.59 -19.06
N TYR A 180 4.60 -18.44 -18.11
CA TYR A 180 4.80 -18.86 -16.73
C TYR A 180 4.97 -20.39 -16.61
N THR A 181 4.13 -21.17 -17.30
CA THR A 181 4.12 -22.64 -17.22
C THR A 181 5.17 -23.31 -18.10
N LYS A 182 5.69 -22.66 -19.16
CA LYS A 182 6.71 -23.24 -20.07
C LYS A 182 8.14 -23.28 -19.50
N GLY A 183 8.30 -23.24 -18.18
CA GLY A 183 9.59 -23.51 -17.52
C GLY A 183 10.60 -22.39 -17.68
N LEU A 184 10.19 -21.16 -17.42
CA LEU A 184 11.10 -20.03 -17.29
C LEU A 184 12.22 -20.33 -16.28
N GLN A 185 13.42 -19.83 -16.57
CA GLN A 185 14.53 -19.90 -15.62
C GLN A 185 14.16 -19.11 -14.36
N THR A 186 14.80 -19.42 -13.23
CA THR A 186 14.48 -18.84 -11.92
C THR A 186 14.53 -17.30 -11.95
N GLU A 187 15.49 -16.72 -12.69
CA GLU A 187 15.61 -15.27 -12.84
C GLU A 187 14.41 -14.64 -13.57
N ASP A 188 13.87 -15.31 -14.59
CA ASP A 188 12.73 -14.81 -15.36
C ASP A 188 11.42 -14.94 -14.57
N LYS A 189 11.30 -15.94 -13.69
CA LYS A 189 10.15 -16.06 -12.77
C LYS A 189 10.07 -14.87 -11.83
N VAL A 190 11.19 -14.42 -11.27
CA VAL A 190 11.23 -13.22 -10.41
C VAL A 190 10.72 -12.00 -11.17
N ILE A 191 11.09 -11.85 -12.44
CA ILE A 191 10.62 -10.75 -13.28
C ILE A 191 9.10 -10.85 -13.48
N LEU A 192 8.57 -12.04 -13.77
CA LEU A 192 7.12 -12.23 -13.92
C LEU A 192 6.35 -11.99 -12.63
N LEU A 193 6.85 -12.48 -11.49
CA LEU A 193 6.25 -12.22 -10.18
C LEU A 193 6.25 -10.73 -9.87
N ARG A 194 7.31 -10.01 -10.22
CA ARG A 194 7.34 -8.57 -10.07
C ARG A 194 6.33 -7.87 -10.97
N LEU A 195 6.10 -8.37 -12.19
CA LEU A 195 5.02 -7.87 -13.05
C LEU A 195 3.64 -8.17 -12.45
N VAL A 196 3.43 -9.36 -11.89
CA VAL A 196 2.20 -9.73 -11.18
C VAL A 196 1.98 -8.80 -9.98
N GLU A 197 2.99 -8.59 -9.15
CA GLU A 197 2.95 -7.65 -8.02
C GLU A 197 2.61 -6.23 -8.45
N LEU A 198 3.31 -5.71 -9.48
CA LEU A 198 3.04 -4.37 -9.99
C LEU A 198 1.65 -4.25 -10.61
N SER A 199 1.15 -5.33 -11.19
CA SER A 199 -0.19 -5.37 -11.76
C SER A 199 -1.24 -5.41 -10.68
N LEU A 200 -1.05 -6.20 -9.63
CA LEU A 200 -1.89 -6.19 -8.45
C LEU A 200 -1.86 -4.80 -7.79
N ARG A 201 -0.69 -4.11 -7.71
CA ARG A 201 -0.58 -2.71 -7.25
C ARG A 201 -1.36 -1.75 -8.13
N ALA A 202 -1.16 -1.82 -9.44
CA ALA A 202 -1.87 -0.98 -10.39
C ALA A 202 -3.39 -1.16 -10.33
N LEU A 203 -3.80 -2.39 -10.01
CA LEU A 203 -5.19 -2.79 -9.93
C LEU A 203 -5.80 -2.32 -8.62
N PHE A 204 -5.28 -2.74 -7.45
CA PHE A 204 -5.87 -2.44 -6.15
C PHE A 204 -5.65 -0.98 -5.69
N ASP A 205 -4.53 -0.34 -6.06
CA ASP A 205 -4.32 1.09 -5.84
C ASP A 205 -4.12 1.85 -7.16
N PRO A 206 -5.23 2.12 -7.88
CA PRO A 206 -5.17 2.87 -9.12
C PRO A 206 -4.81 4.35 -8.86
N ARG A 207 -5.00 4.87 -7.63
CA ARG A 207 -4.76 6.28 -7.27
C ARG A 207 -3.27 6.61 -7.21
N ASP A 208 -2.47 5.68 -6.68
CA ASP A 208 -1.02 5.82 -6.61
C ASP A 208 -0.34 5.40 -7.92
N THR A 209 -0.93 4.45 -8.64
CA THR A 209 -0.29 3.88 -9.82
C THR A 209 -0.57 4.69 -11.09
N PHE A 210 -1.82 5.08 -11.34
CA PHE A 210 -2.15 5.89 -12.50
C PHE A 210 -2.08 7.37 -12.14
N SER A 211 -1.47 8.18 -13.00
CA SER A 211 -1.43 9.64 -12.84
C SER A 211 -2.82 10.29 -12.96
N PHE A 212 -3.68 10.09 -11.96
CA PHE A 212 -5.05 10.62 -11.85
C PHE A 212 -5.08 12.13 -11.55
N SER A 213 -4.14 12.87 -12.13
CA SER A 213 -4.13 14.34 -12.15
C SER A 213 -5.46 14.93 -12.65
N ARG A 214 -6.21 14.20 -13.50
CA ARG A 214 -7.55 14.58 -13.96
C ARG A 214 -8.66 14.39 -12.91
N LEU A 215 -8.67 13.29 -12.14
CA LEU A 215 -9.64 13.12 -11.06
C LEU A 215 -9.36 14.05 -9.87
N LYS A 216 -8.09 14.34 -9.57
CA LYS A 216 -7.72 15.37 -8.59
C LYS A 216 -8.26 16.75 -8.97
N LYS A 217 -8.29 17.11 -10.27
CA LYS A 217 -8.91 18.36 -10.74
C LYS A 217 -10.43 18.37 -10.56
N GLN A 218 -11.12 17.26 -10.85
CA GLN A 218 -12.57 17.14 -10.63
C GLN A 218 -12.93 17.17 -9.13
N LYS A 219 -12.22 16.42 -8.26
CA LYS A 219 -12.42 16.49 -6.79
C LYS A 219 -12.16 17.89 -6.25
N LYS A 220 -11.14 18.59 -6.75
CA LYS A 220 -10.85 19.97 -6.34
C LYS A 220 -11.96 20.92 -6.77
N GLN A 221 -12.52 20.74 -7.96
CA GLN A 221 -13.62 21.55 -8.48
C GLN A 221 -14.92 21.34 -7.67
N ILE A 222 -15.27 20.09 -7.38
CA ILE A 222 -16.43 19.72 -6.53
C ILE A 222 -16.28 20.29 -5.10
N ASN A 223 -15.09 20.20 -4.50
CA ASN A 223 -14.85 20.77 -3.17
C ASN A 223 -14.85 22.31 -3.15
N THR A 224 -14.58 22.96 -4.30
CA THR A 224 -14.64 24.42 -4.40
C THR A 224 -16.11 24.88 -4.51
N GLU A 225 -16.92 24.20 -5.31
CA GLU A 225 -18.37 24.44 -5.41
C GLU A 225 -19.10 24.17 -4.09
N LYS A 226 -18.67 23.17 -3.30
CA LYS A 226 -19.22 22.91 -1.95
C LYS A 226 -18.93 24.04 -0.96
N LYS A 227 -17.69 24.55 -0.92
CA LYS A 227 -17.30 25.68 -0.05
C LYS A 227 -18.02 26.98 -0.40
N GLU A 228 -18.39 27.17 -1.66
CA GLU A 228 -19.21 28.30 -2.09
C GLU A 228 -20.67 28.16 -1.60
N LYS A 229 -21.24 26.96 -1.69
CA LYS A 229 -22.61 26.68 -1.18
C LYS A 229 -22.72 26.75 0.35
N GLU A 230 -21.71 26.30 1.09
CA GLU A 230 -21.69 26.45 2.56
C GLU A 230 -21.62 27.93 2.97
N LYS A 231 -20.81 28.74 2.28
CA LYS A 231 -20.74 30.19 2.52
C LYS A 231 -22.03 30.92 2.15
N GLU A 232 -22.74 30.50 1.11
CA GLU A 232 -24.06 31.07 0.79
C GLU A 232 -25.08 30.77 1.90
N LYS A 233 -25.10 29.53 2.44
CA LYS A 233 -25.98 29.17 3.58
C LYS A 233 -25.63 29.92 4.87
N GLU A 234 -24.34 30.12 5.17
CA GLU A 234 -23.89 30.89 6.33
C GLU A 234 -24.30 32.37 6.23
N ASN A 235 -24.18 32.95 5.02
CA ASN A 235 -24.59 34.32 4.74
C ASN A 235 -26.13 34.53 4.75
N GLU A 236 -26.91 33.49 4.46
CA GLU A 236 -28.37 33.54 4.61
C GLU A 236 -28.79 33.46 6.09
N LYS A 237 -28.12 32.64 6.91
CA LYS A 237 -28.35 32.56 8.36
C LYS A 237 -27.94 33.82 9.13
N GLU A 238 -26.94 34.56 8.66
CA GLU A 238 -26.58 35.86 9.23
C GLU A 238 -27.60 36.97 8.91
N LYS A 239 -28.39 36.83 7.83
CA LYS A 239 -29.43 37.81 7.46
C LYS A 239 -30.75 37.64 8.22
N GLU A 240 -30.93 36.54 8.97
CA GLU A 240 -32.19 36.23 9.67
C GLU A 240 -32.16 36.52 11.18
N ASN A 241 -31.06 37.04 11.73
CA ASN A 241 -30.96 37.38 13.15
C ASN A 241 -31.07 38.89 13.44
N GLU A 242 -32.24 39.46 13.12
CA GLU A 242 -32.75 40.66 13.79
C GLU A 242 -34.24 40.44 14.12
N LYS A 243 -34.52 39.85 15.30
CA LYS A 243 -35.64 40.16 16.22
C LYS A 243 -35.83 39.09 17.32
N GLU A 244 -35.60 39.58 18.54
CA GLU A 244 -36.01 39.24 19.92
C GLU A 244 -36.56 37.85 20.32
N ASN A 245 -35.82 37.21 21.25
CA ASN A 245 -36.16 36.79 22.62
C ASN A 245 -37.39 35.93 22.99
N GLU A 246 -38.15 35.39 22.04
CA GLU A 246 -38.95 34.15 22.29
C GLU A 246 -38.35 32.90 21.62
N LYS A 247 -37.24 33.09 20.88
CA LYS A 247 -36.63 32.10 19.99
C LYS A 247 -35.61 31.16 20.64
N GLU A 248 -35.40 31.15 21.96
CA GLU A 248 -34.29 30.37 22.55
C GLU A 248 -34.55 28.85 22.55
N ASN A 249 -35.78 28.42 22.87
CA ASN A 249 -36.16 27.00 22.80
C ASN A 249 -36.37 26.52 21.35
N GLU A 250 -36.89 27.38 20.47
CA GLU A 250 -36.95 27.05 19.03
C GLU A 250 -35.54 26.95 18.45
N LYS A 251 -34.62 27.86 18.81
CA LYS A 251 -33.21 27.78 18.37
C LYS A 251 -32.48 26.56 18.92
N GLU A 252 -32.82 26.07 20.10
CA GLU A 252 -32.19 24.87 20.65
C GLU A 252 -32.69 23.61 19.92
N ASN A 253 -34.00 23.49 19.69
CA ASN A 253 -34.58 22.43 18.86
C ASN A 253 -34.13 22.50 17.40
N GLU A 254 -33.98 23.70 16.84
CA GLU A 254 -33.50 23.91 15.48
C GLU A 254 -32.01 23.56 15.34
N LYS A 255 -31.18 23.86 16.36
CA LYS A 255 -29.79 23.41 16.43
C LYS A 255 -29.66 21.90 16.60
N GLU A 256 -30.55 21.27 17.35
CA GLU A 256 -30.56 19.81 17.52
C GLU A 256 -31.00 19.11 16.22
N ASN A 257 -32.05 19.60 15.58
CA ASN A 257 -32.48 19.12 14.26
C ASN A 257 -31.41 19.34 13.19
N GLU A 258 -30.73 20.49 13.20
CA GLU A 258 -29.61 20.76 12.28
C GLU A 258 -28.42 19.82 12.54
N LYS A 259 -28.10 19.52 13.80
CA LYS A 259 -27.07 18.51 14.13
C LYS A 259 -27.44 17.12 13.60
N ILE A 260 -28.69 16.69 13.81
CA ILE A 260 -29.20 15.41 13.31
C ILE A 260 -29.17 15.38 11.78
N GLU A 261 -29.56 16.46 11.11
CA GLU A 261 -29.54 16.55 9.65
C GLU A 261 -28.11 16.49 9.08
N ILE A 262 -27.15 17.16 9.75
CA ILE A 262 -25.72 17.07 9.42
C ILE A 262 -25.19 15.64 9.63
N GLU A 263 -25.61 14.96 10.70
CA GLU A 263 -25.18 13.59 11.00
C GLU A 263 -25.74 12.59 9.98
N ILE A 264 -27.02 12.72 9.61
CA ILE A 264 -27.64 11.94 8.53
C ILE A 264 -26.99 12.22 7.18
N GLU A 265 -26.65 13.48 6.88
CA GLU A 265 -25.98 13.82 5.61
C GLU A 265 -24.56 13.25 5.56
N LYS A 266 -23.82 13.25 6.69
CA LYS A 266 -22.52 12.58 6.82
C LYS A 266 -22.63 11.07 6.64
N GLU A 267 -23.58 10.40 7.29
CA GLU A 267 -23.80 8.96 7.13
C GLU A 267 -24.11 8.58 5.67
N LYS A 268 -25.01 9.34 5.01
CA LYS A 268 -25.34 9.15 3.59
C LYS A 268 -24.14 9.40 2.67
N GLU A 269 -23.26 10.34 3.02
CA GLU A 269 -22.04 10.60 2.27
C GLU A 269 -21.02 9.47 2.46
N GLU A 270 -20.83 8.98 3.69
CA GLU A 270 -19.99 7.80 3.97
C GLU A 270 -20.51 6.54 3.27
N GLU A 271 -21.82 6.34 3.21
CA GLU A 271 -22.43 5.21 2.50
C GLU A 271 -22.17 5.30 0.98
N LYS A 272 -22.33 6.48 0.39
CA LYS A 272 -21.99 6.71 -1.03
C LYS A 272 -20.50 6.54 -1.31
N GLU A 273 -19.62 6.99 -0.41
CA GLU A 273 -18.18 6.76 -0.54
C GLU A 273 -17.85 5.27 -0.48
N LYS A 274 -18.46 4.52 0.45
CA LYS A 274 -18.35 3.06 0.54
C LYS A 274 -18.84 2.36 -0.74
N GLU A 275 -19.97 2.79 -1.31
CA GLU A 275 -20.48 2.25 -2.57
C GLU A 275 -19.52 2.50 -3.74
N ILE A 276 -18.96 3.72 -3.86
CA ILE A 276 -18.00 4.06 -4.90
C ILE A 276 -16.71 3.25 -4.74
N GLU A 277 -16.21 3.10 -3.51
CA GLU A 277 -15.03 2.27 -3.24
C GLU A 277 -15.30 0.80 -3.61
N ASN A 278 -16.44 0.25 -3.21
CA ASN A 278 -16.80 -1.13 -3.55
C ASN A 278 -16.91 -1.35 -5.06
N TYR A 279 -17.56 -0.43 -5.78
CA TYR A 279 -17.67 -0.49 -7.24
C TYR A 279 -16.30 -0.45 -7.94
N GLN A 280 -15.36 0.34 -7.41
CA GLN A 280 -13.98 0.36 -7.92
C GLN A 280 -13.29 -0.98 -7.68
N SER A 281 -13.36 -1.52 -6.47
CA SER A 281 -12.75 -2.81 -6.11
C SER A 281 -13.28 -3.97 -6.95
N GLU A 282 -14.59 -4.03 -7.22
CA GLU A 282 -15.17 -5.07 -8.09
C GLU A 282 -14.67 -4.97 -9.53
N ARG A 283 -14.69 -3.77 -10.11
CA ARG A 283 -14.19 -3.53 -11.48
C ARG A 283 -12.71 -3.87 -11.62
N ILE A 284 -11.91 -3.55 -10.61
CA ILE A 284 -10.50 -3.91 -10.52
C ILE A 284 -10.33 -5.43 -10.57
N ILE A 285 -11.16 -6.17 -9.84
CA ILE A 285 -11.04 -7.62 -9.80
C ILE A 285 -11.54 -8.27 -11.09
N GLU A 286 -12.58 -7.73 -11.74
CA GLU A 286 -12.94 -8.15 -13.09
C GLU A 286 -11.77 -7.97 -14.08
N LEU A 287 -10.99 -6.90 -13.92
CA LEU A 287 -9.79 -6.69 -14.72
C LEU A 287 -8.72 -7.74 -14.39
N ILE A 288 -8.46 -8.03 -13.10
CA ILE A 288 -7.57 -9.13 -12.67
C ILE A 288 -8.00 -10.46 -13.30
N LEU A 289 -9.30 -10.77 -13.28
CA LEU A 289 -9.84 -11.99 -13.88
C LEU A 289 -9.62 -12.01 -15.40
N SER A 290 -9.86 -10.88 -16.09
CA SER A 290 -9.67 -10.77 -17.55
C SER A 290 -8.21 -10.87 -18.01
N THR A 291 -7.27 -10.63 -17.09
CA THR A 291 -5.83 -10.57 -17.36
C THR A 291 -5.13 -11.94 -17.26
N GLY A 292 -5.79 -12.95 -16.66
CA GLY A 292 -5.16 -14.24 -16.36
C GLY A 292 -4.11 -14.18 -15.24
N ILE A 293 -3.95 -13.02 -14.57
CA ILE A 293 -3.13 -12.89 -13.36
C ILE A 293 -3.67 -13.81 -12.26
N SER A 294 -5.01 -13.91 -12.15
CA SER A 294 -5.67 -14.79 -11.21
C SER A 294 -5.18 -16.23 -11.32
N ASP A 295 -4.99 -16.73 -12.54
CA ASP A 295 -4.53 -18.10 -12.77
C ASP A 295 -3.11 -18.31 -12.25
N ILE A 296 -2.22 -17.33 -12.44
CA ILE A 296 -0.82 -17.40 -11.97
C ILE A 296 -0.77 -17.34 -10.45
N VAL A 297 -1.53 -16.42 -9.84
CA VAL A 297 -1.62 -16.31 -8.38
C VAL A 297 -2.16 -17.62 -7.80
N VAL A 298 -3.22 -18.20 -8.37
CA VAL A 298 -3.77 -19.49 -7.93
C VAL A 298 -2.77 -20.63 -8.13
N TYR A 299 -2.10 -20.69 -9.28
CA TYR A 299 -1.09 -21.71 -9.61
C TYR A 299 0.04 -21.72 -8.58
N GLU A 300 0.58 -20.55 -8.27
CA GLU A 300 1.64 -20.41 -7.27
C GLU A 300 1.14 -20.67 -5.86
N MET A 301 -0.02 -20.14 -5.48
CA MET A 301 -0.59 -20.38 -4.17
C MET A 301 -0.83 -21.88 -3.91
N LYS A 302 -1.18 -22.66 -4.94
CA LYS A 302 -1.29 -24.13 -4.83
C LYS A 302 0.05 -24.85 -4.72
N GLY A 303 1.17 -24.16 -4.92
CA GLY A 303 2.51 -24.76 -4.89
C GLY A 303 2.85 -25.56 -6.13
N GLU A 304 2.11 -25.39 -7.23
CA GLU A 304 2.32 -26.15 -8.46
C GLU A 304 3.69 -25.88 -9.11
N SER A 305 4.32 -24.75 -8.76
CA SER A 305 5.67 -24.40 -9.21
C SER A 305 6.80 -25.07 -8.43
N GLY A 306 6.50 -25.59 -7.24
CA GLY A 306 7.49 -26.09 -6.28
C GLY A 306 8.41 -25.02 -5.68
N ASP A 307 8.15 -23.73 -5.93
CA ASP A 307 9.02 -22.63 -5.49
C ASP A 307 8.37 -21.85 -4.32
N ILE A 308 8.79 -22.17 -3.10
CA ILE A 308 8.28 -21.56 -1.87
C ILE A 308 8.53 -20.03 -1.86
N LEU A 309 9.63 -19.55 -2.43
CA LEU A 309 9.93 -18.11 -2.47
C LEU A 309 8.93 -17.36 -3.35
N SER A 310 8.50 -17.99 -4.44
CA SER A 310 7.43 -17.47 -5.30
C SER A 310 6.11 -17.36 -4.55
N GLN A 311 5.76 -18.38 -3.76
CA GLN A 311 4.55 -18.36 -2.91
C GLN A 311 4.62 -17.26 -1.84
N MET A 312 5.75 -17.12 -1.16
CA MET A 312 5.97 -16.08 -0.14
C MET A 312 5.85 -14.68 -0.76
N SER A 313 6.44 -14.46 -1.94
CA SER A 313 6.34 -13.19 -2.66
C SER A 313 4.89 -12.84 -3.03
N ILE A 314 4.10 -13.85 -3.41
CA ILE A 314 2.68 -13.66 -3.72
C ILE A 314 1.88 -13.38 -2.45
N LEU A 315 2.10 -14.12 -1.36
CA LEU A 315 1.43 -13.87 -0.10
C LEU A 315 1.73 -12.48 0.47
N GLU A 316 2.98 -12.03 0.41
CA GLU A 316 3.37 -10.68 0.82
C GLU A 316 2.64 -9.63 -0.02
N THR A 317 2.57 -9.87 -1.33
CA THR A 317 1.82 -9.00 -2.25
C THR A 317 0.34 -8.97 -1.89
N LEU A 318 -0.29 -10.12 -1.69
CA LEU A 318 -1.70 -10.23 -1.31
C LEU A 318 -1.98 -9.62 0.07
N THR A 319 -1.04 -9.71 1.02
CA THR A 319 -1.13 -9.09 2.34
C THR A 319 -1.23 -7.57 2.21
N ASN A 320 -0.42 -6.97 1.33
CA ASN A 320 -0.49 -5.53 1.05
C ASN A 320 -1.83 -5.08 0.43
N PHE A 321 -2.63 -6.01 -0.11
CA PHE A 321 -3.96 -5.74 -0.69
C PHE A 321 -5.11 -6.34 0.10
N SER A 322 -4.83 -6.91 1.28
CA SER A 322 -5.83 -7.63 2.06
C SER A 322 -7.05 -6.76 2.38
N LYS A 323 -6.84 -5.44 2.59
CA LYS A 323 -7.89 -4.45 2.83
C LYS A 323 -8.86 -4.31 1.65
N ASP A 324 -8.35 -4.29 0.43
CA ASP A 324 -9.19 -4.14 -0.77
C ASP A 324 -9.81 -5.48 -1.15
N MET A 325 -9.07 -6.57 -0.96
CA MET A 325 -9.57 -7.94 -1.13
C MET A 325 -10.69 -8.26 -0.16
N SER A 326 -10.56 -7.89 1.12
CA SER A 326 -11.56 -8.17 2.15
C SER A 326 -12.87 -7.49 1.82
N LYS A 327 -12.89 -6.32 1.18
CA LYS A 327 -14.14 -5.67 0.72
C LYS A 327 -14.80 -6.37 -0.49
N SER A 328 -14.06 -7.17 -1.25
CA SER A 328 -14.56 -7.76 -2.50
C SER A 328 -15.33 -9.07 -2.29
N LYS A 329 -16.37 -9.27 -3.11
CA LYS A 329 -17.15 -10.51 -3.19
C LYS A 329 -16.73 -11.43 -4.34
N ALA A 330 -15.68 -11.08 -5.07
CA ALA A 330 -15.27 -11.81 -6.25
C ALA A 330 -14.85 -13.25 -5.94
N GLU A 331 -15.19 -14.18 -6.85
CA GLU A 331 -14.89 -15.60 -6.71
C GLU A 331 -13.38 -15.89 -6.62
N PHE A 332 -12.56 -15.06 -7.28
CA PHE A 332 -11.11 -15.14 -7.16
C PHE A 332 -10.63 -14.94 -5.71
N VAL A 333 -11.18 -13.96 -4.99
CA VAL A 333 -10.81 -13.71 -3.59
C VAL A 333 -11.20 -14.89 -2.73
N LYS A 334 -12.40 -15.45 -2.91
CA LYS A 334 -12.83 -16.68 -2.22
C LYS A 334 -11.86 -17.84 -2.47
N THR A 335 -11.44 -18.01 -3.72
CA THR A 335 -10.49 -19.05 -4.11
C THR A 335 -9.14 -18.86 -3.40
N ILE A 336 -8.59 -17.65 -3.40
CA ILE A 336 -7.32 -17.35 -2.73
C ILE A 336 -7.40 -17.57 -1.21
N VAL A 337 -8.46 -17.06 -0.58
CA VAL A 337 -8.69 -17.22 0.85
C VAL A 337 -8.86 -18.70 1.21
N SER A 338 -9.60 -19.47 0.41
CA SER A 338 -9.77 -20.90 0.60
C SER A 338 -8.44 -21.66 0.49
N ILE A 339 -7.63 -21.36 -0.54
CA ILE A 339 -6.29 -21.98 -0.70
C ILE A 339 -5.41 -21.62 0.49
N ALA A 340 -5.31 -20.34 0.85
CA ALA A 340 -4.53 -19.88 2.00
C ALA A 340 -5.00 -20.54 3.31
N SER A 341 -6.32 -20.70 3.50
CA SER A 341 -6.88 -21.32 4.70
C SER A 341 -6.53 -22.80 4.78
N ASN A 342 -6.58 -23.51 3.65
CA ASN A 342 -6.19 -24.91 3.57
C ASN A 342 -4.69 -25.10 3.84
N LEU A 343 -3.85 -24.23 3.29
CA LEU A 343 -2.41 -24.23 3.58
C LEU A 343 -2.16 -23.96 5.06
N LEU A 344 -2.75 -22.91 5.63
CA LEU A 344 -2.53 -22.57 7.04
C LEU A 344 -3.02 -23.68 7.99
N SER A 345 -4.09 -24.39 7.61
CA SER A 345 -4.64 -25.51 8.39
C SER A 345 -3.89 -26.83 8.19
N SER A 346 -3.03 -26.95 7.18
CA SER A 346 -2.30 -28.18 6.87
C SER A 346 -1.06 -28.32 7.77
N GLU A 347 -0.81 -29.54 8.26
CA GLU A 347 0.40 -29.90 8.99
C GLU A 347 1.63 -30.02 8.05
N GLU A 348 1.40 -30.26 6.76
CA GLU A 348 2.45 -30.42 5.75
C GLU A 348 2.97 -29.07 5.21
N THR A 349 2.37 -27.96 5.62
CA THR A 349 2.77 -26.63 5.15
C THR A 349 4.14 -26.27 5.67
N PHE A 350 5.02 -25.84 4.75
CA PHE A 350 6.37 -25.41 5.08
C PHE A 350 6.35 -24.30 6.15
N PRO A 351 7.14 -24.42 7.24
CA PRO A 351 7.15 -23.44 8.33
C PRO A 351 7.40 -21.99 7.86
N MET A 352 8.30 -21.82 6.88
CA MET A 352 8.59 -20.50 6.28
C MET A 352 7.35 -19.83 5.65
N LEU A 353 6.37 -20.60 5.20
CA LEU A 353 5.14 -20.08 4.59
C LEU A 353 4.10 -19.69 5.64
N LEU A 354 4.10 -20.36 6.81
CA LEU A 354 3.14 -20.11 7.88
C LEU A 354 3.14 -18.64 8.32
N GLY A 355 4.33 -18.04 8.51
CA GLY A 355 4.44 -16.64 8.89
C GLY A 355 3.77 -15.69 7.89
N TYR A 356 3.91 -15.94 6.58
CA TYR A 356 3.29 -15.15 5.52
C TYR A 356 1.78 -15.37 5.45
N LEU A 357 1.33 -16.61 5.60
CA LEU A 357 -0.11 -16.94 5.66
C LEU A 357 -0.78 -16.25 6.85
N MET A 358 -0.16 -16.28 8.02
CA MET A 358 -0.67 -15.64 9.23
C MET A 358 -0.75 -14.12 9.10
N ARG A 359 0.27 -13.48 8.50
CA ARG A 359 0.24 -12.05 8.20
C ARG A 359 -0.86 -11.70 7.20
N PHE A 360 -0.99 -12.48 6.13
CA PHE A 360 -2.07 -12.33 5.16
C PHE A 360 -3.44 -12.39 5.83
N PHE A 361 -3.69 -13.42 6.63
CA PHE A 361 -4.96 -13.57 7.34
C PHE A 361 -5.18 -12.50 8.40
N SER A 362 -4.14 -12.07 9.13
CA SER A 362 -4.25 -10.97 10.08
C SER A 362 -4.80 -9.72 9.40
N GLU A 363 -4.15 -9.30 8.32
CA GLU A 363 -4.53 -8.10 7.60
C GLU A 363 -5.80 -8.28 6.78
N PHE A 364 -6.18 -9.50 6.39
CA PHE A 364 -7.45 -9.77 5.71
C PHE A 364 -8.64 -9.69 6.69
N LEU A 365 -8.52 -10.33 7.84
CA LEU A 365 -9.57 -10.42 8.85
C LEU A 365 -9.76 -9.10 9.62
N ARG A 366 -8.72 -8.27 9.72
CA ARG A 366 -8.76 -6.97 10.39
C ARG A 366 -9.91 -6.06 9.90
N TYR A 367 -10.28 -6.14 8.62
CA TYR A 367 -11.23 -5.21 8.01
C TYR A 367 -12.66 -5.74 7.85
N ASP A 368 -12.85 -7.05 7.92
CA ASP A 368 -14.10 -7.70 7.47
C ASP A 368 -14.56 -8.81 8.44
N GLY A 369 -13.75 -9.09 9.46
CA GLY A 369 -14.09 -9.95 10.58
C GLY A 369 -14.29 -11.42 10.20
N PRO A 370 -14.73 -12.24 11.18
CA PRO A 370 -14.98 -13.67 10.97
C PRO A 370 -16.31 -13.98 10.27
N ASN A 371 -17.16 -12.98 10.04
CA ASN A 371 -18.53 -13.17 9.54
C ASN A 371 -18.63 -13.56 8.06
N ARG A 372 -17.51 -13.62 7.34
CA ARG A 372 -17.51 -14.18 5.99
C ARG A 372 -17.33 -15.68 6.00
N GLU A 373 -18.23 -16.36 5.29
CA GLU A 373 -18.18 -17.80 4.94
C GLU A 373 -16.87 -18.24 4.24
N MET A 374 -15.93 -17.31 4.00
CA MET A 374 -14.66 -17.56 3.31
C MET A 374 -13.62 -18.24 4.20
N VAL A 375 -13.65 -18.05 5.52
CA VAL A 375 -12.64 -18.60 6.46
C VAL A 375 -13.28 -19.62 7.40
N ASP A 376 -12.74 -20.84 7.39
CA ASP A 376 -13.20 -21.93 8.26
C ASP A 376 -12.53 -21.85 9.64
N PHE A 377 -13.08 -21.05 10.54
CA PHE A 377 -12.56 -20.88 11.90
C PHE A 377 -12.56 -22.17 12.73
N ASN A 378 -13.39 -23.16 12.37
CA ASN A 378 -13.38 -24.46 13.03
C ASN A 378 -12.11 -25.26 12.75
N LYS A 379 -11.40 -24.96 11.65
CA LYS A 379 -10.08 -25.53 11.35
C LYS A 379 -8.95 -24.61 11.77
N LEU A 380 -9.11 -23.31 11.51
CA LEU A 380 -8.06 -22.32 11.77
C LEU A 380 -7.73 -22.20 13.26
N LEU A 381 -8.74 -22.06 14.13
CA LEU A 381 -8.50 -21.83 15.56
C LEU A 381 -7.83 -23.02 16.27
N PRO A 382 -8.26 -24.29 16.05
CA PRO A 382 -7.51 -25.44 16.57
C PRO A 382 -6.07 -25.49 16.08
N ARG A 383 -5.81 -25.20 14.80
CA ARG A 383 -4.44 -25.17 14.28
C ARG A 383 -3.58 -24.10 14.96
N ILE A 384 -4.14 -22.91 15.21
CA ILE A 384 -3.45 -21.86 15.98
C ILE A 384 -3.12 -22.35 17.39
N GLU A 385 -4.05 -23.02 18.08
CA GLU A 385 -3.78 -23.57 19.41
C GLU A 385 -2.68 -24.63 19.38
N THR A 386 -2.71 -25.54 18.41
CA THR A 386 -1.67 -26.55 18.20
C THR A 386 -0.31 -25.89 18.01
N LEU A 387 -0.22 -24.91 17.09
CA LEU A 387 1.02 -24.18 16.83
C LEU A 387 1.51 -23.42 18.08
N LEU A 388 0.62 -22.84 18.88
CA LEU A 388 1.01 -22.19 20.14
C LEU A 388 1.57 -23.16 21.18
N ILE A 389 1.11 -24.42 21.18
CA ILE A 389 1.61 -25.46 22.08
C ILE A 389 2.97 -25.97 21.59
N GLU A 390 3.07 -26.28 20.30
CA GLU A 390 4.28 -26.81 19.64
C GLU A 390 5.43 -25.80 19.67
N GLU A 391 5.16 -24.53 19.32
CA GLU A 391 6.18 -23.50 19.07
C GLU A 391 6.45 -22.60 20.28
N SER A 392 5.99 -23.01 21.47
CA SER A 392 6.10 -22.18 22.69
C SER A 392 7.53 -21.86 23.12
N SER A 393 8.57 -22.39 22.46
CA SER A 393 9.98 -22.11 22.76
C SER A 393 10.97 -22.02 21.59
N GLU A 394 10.67 -22.51 20.38
CA GLU A 394 11.71 -22.70 19.34
C GLU A 394 11.71 -21.62 18.25
N ASP A 395 10.57 -21.28 17.65
CA ASP A 395 10.49 -20.27 16.59
C ASP A 395 9.79 -18.96 17.04
N GLN A 396 10.61 -17.97 17.39
CA GLN A 396 10.13 -16.64 17.80
C GLN A 396 9.46 -15.85 16.66
N GLU A 397 9.79 -16.11 15.40
CA GLU A 397 9.19 -15.42 14.26
C GLU A 397 7.79 -15.95 13.99
N LEU A 398 7.63 -17.27 14.02
CA LEU A 398 6.33 -17.92 13.90
C LEU A 398 5.42 -17.53 15.06
N LEU A 399 5.93 -17.49 16.29
CA LEU A 399 5.15 -17.05 17.46
C LEU A 399 4.66 -15.60 17.32
N GLN A 400 5.49 -14.70 16.79
CA GLN A 400 5.08 -13.33 16.47
C GLN A 400 4.00 -13.31 15.39
N ALA A 401 4.12 -14.13 14.36
CA ALA A 401 3.11 -14.22 13.30
C ALA A 401 1.76 -14.72 13.85
N ILE A 402 1.76 -15.67 14.80
CA ILE A 402 0.55 -16.13 15.48
C ILE A 402 -0.10 -14.99 16.27
N VAL A 403 0.69 -14.25 17.06
CA VAL A 403 0.19 -13.08 17.82
C VAL A 403 -0.46 -12.05 16.89
N ILE A 404 0.17 -11.78 15.74
CA ILE A 404 -0.34 -10.85 14.72
C ILE A 404 -1.66 -11.38 14.13
N LEU A 405 -1.75 -12.67 13.78
CA LEU A 405 -3.00 -13.28 13.28
C LEU A 405 -4.15 -13.16 14.28
N VAL A 406 -3.91 -13.53 15.54
CA VAL A 406 -4.95 -13.45 16.58
C VAL A 406 -5.42 -12.00 16.78
N THR A 407 -4.52 -11.04 16.62
CA THR A 407 -4.86 -9.61 16.67
C THR A 407 -5.72 -9.17 15.50
N GLY A 408 -5.43 -9.65 14.29
CA GLY A 408 -6.28 -9.42 13.12
C GLY A 408 -7.69 -9.97 13.32
N ILE A 409 -7.82 -11.18 13.88
CA ILE A 409 -9.12 -11.77 14.26
C ILE A 409 -9.82 -10.87 15.30
N ALA A 410 -9.13 -10.51 16.38
CA ALA A 410 -9.66 -9.72 17.48
C ALA A 410 -9.90 -8.23 17.16
N SER A 411 -9.55 -7.76 15.95
CA SER A 411 -9.73 -6.36 15.55
C SER A 411 -11.18 -6.00 15.20
N THR A 412 -12.08 -6.99 15.16
CA THR A 412 -13.53 -6.81 14.92
C THR A 412 -14.32 -7.31 16.12
N HIS A 413 -15.52 -6.77 16.33
CA HIS A 413 -16.43 -7.18 17.41
C HIS A 413 -16.64 -8.69 17.42
N GLU A 414 -16.98 -9.26 16.26
CA GLU A 414 -17.37 -10.66 16.14
C GLU A 414 -16.16 -11.59 16.28
N GLY A 415 -14.99 -11.15 15.81
CA GLY A 415 -13.75 -11.92 15.98
C GLY A 415 -13.26 -11.91 17.43
N LEU A 416 -13.38 -10.77 18.12
CA LEU A 416 -13.11 -10.67 19.55
C LEU A 416 -14.07 -11.55 20.35
N GLU A 417 -15.38 -11.49 20.04
CA GLU A 417 -16.41 -12.31 20.66
C GLU A 417 -16.14 -13.80 20.47
N LEU A 418 -15.81 -14.21 19.23
CA LEU A 418 -15.43 -15.58 18.90
C LEU A 418 -14.26 -16.05 19.77
N LEU A 419 -13.18 -15.28 19.84
CA LEU A 419 -12.00 -15.63 20.63
C LEU A 419 -12.30 -15.70 22.14
N CYS A 420 -13.01 -14.72 22.68
CA CYS A 420 -13.35 -14.69 24.10
C CYS A 420 -14.29 -15.84 24.51
N LYS A 421 -15.26 -16.21 23.66
CA LYS A 421 -16.22 -17.27 23.97
C LYS A 421 -15.65 -18.67 23.75
N THR A 422 -14.93 -18.88 22.65
CA THR A 422 -14.54 -20.23 22.20
C THR A 422 -13.09 -20.59 22.53
N LYS A 423 -12.18 -19.61 22.55
CA LYS A 423 -10.72 -19.83 22.57
C LYS A 423 -9.96 -18.86 23.48
N LYS A 424 -10.51 -18.57 24.67
CA LYS A 424 -9.87 -17.67 25.66
C LYS A 424 -8.44 -18.08 26.05
N SER A 425 -8.11 -19.37 25.93
CA SER A 425 -6.77 -19.95 26.10
C SER A 425 -5.72 -19.23 25.25
N ILE A 426 -6.04 -18.91 24.00
CA ILE A 426 -5.15 -18.20 23.06
C ILE A 426 -4.84 -16.81 23.61
N LEU A 427 -5.86 -16.04 24.00
CA LEU A 427 -5.68 -14.69 24.53
C LEU A 427 -4.88 -14.68 25.84
N ILE A 428 -5.15 -15.64 26.73
CA ILE A 428 -4.40 -15.81 27.98
C ILE A 428 -2.94 -16.16 27.68
N PHE A 429 -2.69 -17.03 26.69
CA PHE A 429 -1.33 -17.37 26.27
C PHE A 429 -0.58 -16.12 25.77
N ILE A 430 -1.18 -15.34 24.86
CA ILE A 430 -0.57 -14.11 24.34
C ILE A 430 -0.29 -13.11 25.47
N ARG A 431 -1.22 -12.93 26.42
CA ARG A 431 -1.00 -12.11 27.61
C ARG A 431 0.14 -12.63 28.48
N ASN A 432 0.36 -13.94 28.58
CA ASN A 432 1.49 -14.50 29.31
C ASN A 432 2.84 -14.17 28.65
N LEU A 433 2.88 -13.81 27.35
CA LEU A 433 4.10 -13.37 26.68
C LEU A 433 4.61 -12.02 27.19
N PHE A 434 3.82 -11.27 27.97
CA PHE A 434 4.28 -10.03 28.64
C PHE A 434 5.44 -10.28 29.60
N THR A 435 5.55 -11.50 30.14
CA THR A 435 6.63 -11.93 31.03
C THR A 435 7.75 -12.68 30.30
N SER A 436 7.71 -12.75 28.96
CA SER A 436 8.75 -13.43 28.18
C SER A 436 10.13 -12.86 28.48
N THR A 437 11.16 -13.69 28.49
CA THR A 437 12.55 -13.20 28.53
C THR A 437 12.98 -12.64 27.18
N GLU A 438 12.34 -13.09 26.10
CA GLU A 438 12.61 -12.65 24.74
C GLU A 438 11.91 -11.32 24.45
N ASN A 439 12.70 -10.26 24.28
CA ASN A 439 12.17 -8.91 24.05
C ASN A 439 11.31 -8.80 22.78
N PRO A 440 11.65 -9.40 21.62
CA PRO A 440 10.84 -9.26 20.40
C PRO A 440 9.40 -9.74 20.57
N ILE A 441 9.19 -10.94 21.16
CA ILE A 441 7.84 -11.47 21.37
C ILE A 441 7.09 -10.72 22.49
N LYS A 442 7.81 -10.27 23.53
CA LYS A 442 7.23 -9.41 24.57
C LYS A 442 6.69 -8.10 23.97
N LEU A 443 7.50 -7.43 23.16
CA LEU A 443 7.10 -6.20 22.47
C LEU A 443 5.90 -6.46 21.55
N CYS A 444 6.00 -7.50 20.72
CA CYS A 444 4.94 -7.89 19.80
C CYS A 444 3.62 -8.14 20.55
N SER A 445 3.63 -8.93 21.61
CA SER A 445 2.42 -9.23 22.40
C SER A 445 1.82 -8.01 23.08
N ILE A 446 2.63 -7.15 23.71
CA ILE A 446 2.12 -5.93 24.37
C ILE A 446 1.49 -4.99 23.34
N HIS A 447 2.16 -4.71 22.22
CA HIS A 447 1.63 -3.85 21.17
C HIS A 447 0.33 -4.38 20.57
N ASN A 448 0.28 -5.69 20.28
CA ASN A 448 -0.87 -6.30 19.66
C ASN A 448 -2.09 -6.33 20.60
N ILE A 449 -1.92 -6.68 21.88
CA ILE A 449 -3.00 -6.56 22.87
C ILE A 449 -3.46 -5.10 23.03
N SER A 450 -2.52 -4.14 23.02
CA SER A 450 -2.87 -2.71 23.07
C SER A 450 -3.73 -2.31 21.87
N SER A 451 -3.36 -2.77 20.66
CA SER A 451 -4.15 -2.52 19.45
C SER A 451 -5.55 -3.13 19.52
N ILE A 452 -5.72 -4.31 20.10
CA ILE A 452 -7.05 -4.89 20.34
C ILE A 452 -7.87 -3.97 21.23
N ILE A 453 -7.30 -3.50 22.35
CA ILE A 453 -7.99 -2.61 23.29
C ILE A 453 -8.38 -1.28 22.62
N GLU A 454 -7.49 -0.69 21.82
CA GLU A 454 -7.75 0.55 21.10
C GLU A 454 -8.85 0.41 20.04
N ASN A 455 -8.95 -0.76 19.39
CA ASN A 455 -9.97 -1.02 18.38
C ASN A 455 -11.36 -1.31 18.98
N ILE A 456 -11.46 -1.60 20.27
CA ILE A 456 -12.77 -1.70 20.94
C ILE A 456 -13.34 -0.29 21.08
N HIS A 457 -14.46 -0.03 20.41
CA HIS A 457 -15.17 1.24 20.54
C HIS A 457 -15.77 1.40 21.94
N THR A 458 -15.70 2.60 22.51
CA THR A 458 -16.19 2.90 23.86
C THR A 458 -17.70 2.68 24.02
N GLU A 459 -18.45 2.74 22.94
CA GLU A 459 -19.89 2.45 22.88
C GLU A 459 -20.19 0.96 23.10
N ASN A 460 -19.25 0.07 22.78
CA ASN A 460 -19.37 -1.38 22.95
C ASN A 460 -18.78 -1.81 24.31
N SER A 461 -19.34 -1.29 25.41
CA SER A 461 -18.83 -1.58 26.76
C SER A 461 -18.75 -3.08 27.08
N ASP A 462 -19.63 -3.88 26.48
CA ASP A 462 -19.69 -5.32 26.72
C ASP A 462 -18.49 -6.08 26.13
N ASP A 463 -18.01 -5.66 24.96
CA ASP A 463 -16.80 -6.22 24.34
C ASP A 463 -15.58 -5.97 25.20
N PHE A 464 -15.41 -4.70 25.62
CA PHE A 464 -14.34 -4.33 26.53
C PHE A 464 -14.48 -5.13 27.82
N ASN A 465 -15.68 -5.22 28.41
CA ASN A 465 -15.89 -5.95 29.65
C ASN A 465 -15.51 -7.43 29.55
N MET A 466 -15.89 -8.10 28.46
CA MET A 466 -15.60 -9.49 28.19
C MET A 466 -14.09 -9.70 27.96
N PHE A 467 -13.49 -8.93 27.07
CA PHE A 467 -12.06 -9.02 26.77
C PHE A 467 -11.20 -8.67 27.98
N TYR A 468 -11.53 -7.56 28.67
CA TYR A 468 -10.87 -7.13 29.89
C TYR A 468 -10.93 -8.19 30.98
N LYS A 469 -12.07 -8.87 31.12
CA LYS A 469 -12.18 -9.99 32.06
C LYS A 469 -11.19 -11.08 31.72
N VAL A 470 -11.06 -11.48 30.45
CA VAL A 470 -10.09 -12.48 29.98
C VAL A 470 -8.65 -12.02 30.20
N LEU A 471 -8.35 -10.76 29.85
CA LEU A 471 -7.02 -10.16 30.01
C LEU A 471 -6.56 -10.16 31.47
N MET A 472 -7.47 -9.83 32.39
CA MET A 472 -7.23 -9.75 33.83
C MET A 472 -7.43 -11.08 34.58
N LEU A 473 -7.67 -12.20 33.88
CA LEU A 473 -7.69 -13.50 34.54
C LEU A 473 -6.31 -13.84 35.10
N LYS A 474 -6.26 -14.20 36.39
CA LYS A 474 -5.06 -14.77 36.99
C LYS A 474 -4.70 -16.08 36.27
N SER A 475 -3.46 -16.17 35.81
CA SER A 475 -2.94 -17.39 35.18
C SER A 475 -2.61 -18.41 36.27
N SER A 476 -2.97 -19.68 36.09
CA SER A 476 -2.64 -20.74 37.05
C SER A 476 -1.14 -21.09 37.08
N LYS A 477 -0.38 -20.68 36.06
CA LYS A 477 1.06 -20.99 35.92
C LYS A 477 1.97 -19.91 36.49
N ILE A 478 1.47 -18.68 36.64
CA ILE A 478 2.22 -17.57 37.19
C ILE A 478 1.47 -17.17 38.45
N GLU A 479 1.94 -17.64 39.60
CA GLU A 479 1.35 -17.29 40.89
C GLU A 479 1.22 -15.76 40.98
N ASP A 480 -0.03 -15.29 41.08
CA ASP A 480 -0.44 -13.93 41.45
C ASP A 480 0.00 -12.71 40.62
N SER A 481 0.65 -12.85 39.46
CA SER A 481 1.00 -11.66 38.68
C SER A 481 -0.21 -11.05 37.94
N ASP A 482 -0.77 -9.99 38.49
CA ASP A 482 -1.67 -9.06 37.81
C ASP A 482 -1.00 -8.54 36.52
N PRO A 483 -1.66 -8.57 35.34
CA PRO A 483 -1.14 -7.98 34.12
C PRO A 483 -0.63 -6.54 34.30
N LEU A 484 -1.29 -5.72 35.13
CA LEU A 484 -0.82 -4.37 35.42
C LEU A 484 0.46 -4.36 36.25
N GLY A 485 0.64 -5.30 37.17
CA GLY A 485 1.91 -5.49 37.86
C GLY A 485 3.05 -5.80 36.89
N ILE A 486 2.81 -6.67 35.91
CA ILE A 486 3.79 -7.00 34.86
C ILE A 486 4.10 -5.76 34.01
N ILE A 487 3.07 -5.02 33.57
CA ILE A 487 3.25 -3.78 32.81
C ILE A 487 4.02 -2.74 33.63
N THR A 488 3.78 -2.65 34.93
CA THR A 488 4.51 -1.75 35.86
C THR A 488 6.00 -2.10 35.93
N ILE A 489 6.34 -3.39 35.96
CA ILE A 489 7.74 -3.85 35.86
C ILE A 489 8.33 -3.44 34.50
N ASN A 490 7.59 -3.63 33.41
CA ASN A 490 8.03 -3.29 32.06
C ASN A 490 8.18 -1.76 31.85
N LEU A 491 7.40 -0.92 32.55
CA LEU A 491 7.56 0.53 32.58
C LEU A 491 8.88 0.96 33.24
N LYS A 492 9.44 0.14 34.14
CA LYS A 492 10.76 0.38 34.77
C LYS A 492 11.91 -0.27 33.99
N SER A 493 11.62 -0.85 32.82
CA SER A 493 12.62 -1.54 32.00
C SER A 493 13.72 -0.57 31.51
N PRO A 494 14.99 -0.99 31.49
CA PRO A 494 16.05 -0.17 30.89
C PRO A 494 15.89 -0.01 29.36
N PHE A 495 15.12 -0.91 28.71
CA PHE A 495 14.89 -0.88 27.26
C PHE A 495 13.75 0.07 26.91
N LEU A 496 14.05 1.12 26.14
CA LEU A 496 13.09 2.13 25.72
C LEU A 496 11.87 1.51 25.02
N ASP A 497 12.08 0.62 24.06
CA ASP A 497 10.97 0.02 23.29
C ASP A 497 9.96 -0.70 24.18
N ILE A 498 10.42 -1.36 25.25
CA ILE A 498 9.54 -2.07 26.20
C ILE A 498 8.73 -1.07 27.03
N ARG A 499 9.37 0.04 27.46
CA ARG A 499 8.65 1.11 28.15
C ARG A 499 7.62 1.75 27.24
N LEU A 500 7.96 2.05 25.98
CA LEU A 500 7.04 2.62 25.01
C LEU A 500 5.85 1.68 24.74
N ALA A 501 6.09 0.39 24.51
CA ALA A 501 5.02 -0.61 24.35
C ALA A 501 4.10 -0.64 25.57
N SER A 502 4.67 -0.56 26.77
CA SER A 502 3.93 -0.53 28.03
C SER A 502 3.10 0.76 28.17
N TYR A 503 3.63 1.93 27.81
CA TYR A 503 2.85 3.16 27.75
C TYR A 503 1.71 3.10 26.73
N HIS A 504 1.92 2.47 25.58
CA HIS A 504 0.86 2.23 24.60
C HIS A 504 -0.26 1.36 25.20
N PHE A 505 0.08 0.32 25.95
CA PHE A 505 -0.90 -0.51 26.66
C PHE A 505 -1.71 0.28 27.70
N ILE A 506 -1.02 1.09 28.52
CA ILE A 506 -1.71 1.95 29.50
C ILE A 506 -2.63 2.94 28.79
N ARG A 507 -2.14 3.62 27.74
CA ARG A 507 -2.93 4.56 26.95
C ARG A 507 -4.18 3.90 26.35
N ALA A 508 -4.06 2.68 25.83
CA ALA A 508 -5.18 1.92 25.30
C ALA A 508 -6.26 1.70 26.37
N LEU A 509 -5.86 1.27 27.59
CA LEU A 509 -6.78 1.12 28.72
C LEU A 509 -7.43 2.45 29.14
N CYS A 510 -6.72 3.56 29.04
CA CYS A 510 -7.23 4.88 29.39
C CYS A 510 -8.39 5.35 28.49
N ASN A 511 -8.57 4.76 27.31
CA ASN A 511 -9.71 5.09 26.46
C ASN A 511 -11.02 4.48 26.97
N HIS A 512 -10.97 3.57 27.94
CA HIS A 512 -12.13 2.85 28.47
C HIS A 512 -12.36 3.19 29.95
N GLU A 513 -13.60 3.49 30.34
CA GLU A 513 -13.94 3.92 31.71
C GLU A 513 -13.51 2.91 32.79
N LYS A 514 -13.72 1.62 32.52
CA LYS A 514 -13.31 0.54 33.42
C LYS A 514 -11.80 0.33 33.45
N GLY A 515 -11.13 0.53 32.32
CA GLY A 515 -9.66 0.54 32.25
C GLY A 515 -9.08 1.68 33.09
N LEU A 516 -9.58 2.91 32.91
CA LEU A 516 -9.23 4.07 33.73
C LEU A 516 -9.45 3.81 35.22
N SER A 517 -10.64 3.32 35.59
CA SER A 517 -10.97 3.05 36.99
C SER A 517 -9.99 2.05 37.62
N HIS A 518 -9.57 1.04 36.86
CA HIS A 518 -8.62 0.06 37.36
C HIS A 518 -7.20 0.62 37.46
N LEU A 519 -6.76 1.43 36.48
CA LEU A 519 -5.46 2.11 36.52
C LEU A 519 -5.33 3.06 37.71
N ILE A 520 -6.39 3.81 38.05
CA ILE A 520 -6.40 4.72 39.21
C ILE A 520 -6.29 3.93 40.52
N ASN A 521 -6.91 2.75 40.57
CA ASN A 521 -6.80 1.84 41.71
C ASN A 521 -5.47 1.08 41.75
N PHE A 522 -4.53 1.37 40.84
CA PHE A 522 -3.18 0.81 40.80
C PHE A 522 -2.14 1.95 40.96
N PRO A 523 -1.87 2.41 42.21
CA PRO A 523 -1.13 3.65 42.47
C PRO A 523 0.24 3.71 41.81
N GLU A 524 0.96 2.58 41.76
CA GLU A 524 2.32 2.54 41.19
C GLU A 524 2.37 2.98 39.72
N VAL A 525 1.34 2.65 38.92
CA VAL A 525 1.27 3.07 37.52
C VAL A 525 1.04 4.58 37.44
N PHE A 526 0.13 5.08 38.26
CA PHE A 526 -0.20 6.50 38.32
C PHE A 526 1.01 7.34 38.73
N ASP A 527 1.76 6.89 39.75
CA ASP A 527 2.99 7.52 40.23
C ASP A 527 4.06 7.58 39.15
N ILE A 528 4.30 6.48 38.41
CA ILE A 528 5.28 6.44 37.31
C ILE A 528 4.92 7.42 36.20
N ILE A 529 3.64 7.55 35.88
CA ILE A 529 3.16 8.44 34.82
C ILE A 529 3.28 9.91 35.23
N LEU A 530 3.00 10.24 36.49
CA LEU A 530 3.17 11.59 37.02
C LEU A 530 4.63 11.98 37.21
N ASP A 531 5.48 11.04 37.62
CA ASP A 531 6.90 11.27 37.85
C ASP A 531 7.68 11.29 36.53
N LYS A 532 7.94 12.49 36.02
CA LYS A 532 8.78 12.71 34.83
C LYS A 532 10.19 12.17 35.01
N SER A 533 10.73 12.09 36.22
CA SER A 533 12.11 11.65 36.45
C SER A 533 12.33 10.16 36.15
N THR A 534 11.26 9.36 36.09
CA THR A 534 11.35 7.94 35.73
C THR A 534 11.57 7.69 34.24
N ASP A 535 11.56 8.72 33.39
CA ASP A 535 11.98 8.63 31.99
C ASP A 535 12.91 9.79 31.59
N SER A 536 14.06 9.46 31.02
CA SER A 536 14.98 10.43 30.43
C SER A 536 14.79 10.63 28.93
N ASP A 537 14.10 9.69 28.27
CA ASP A 537 13.92 9.68 26.82
C ASP A 537 12.75 10.56 26.38
N LYS A 538 12.97 11.34 25.32
CA LYS A 538 11.96 12.24 24.73
C LYS A 538 10.64 11.50 24.43
N ALA A 539 10.73 10.33 23.80
CA ALA A 539 9.56 9.54 23.42
C ALA A 539 8.77 9.05 24.65
N GLY A 540 9.45 8.63 25.72
CA GLY A 540 8.82 8.22 26.98
C GLY A 540 8.05 9.36 27.64
N LEU A 541 8.67 10.55 27.70
CA LEU A 541 8.04 11.76 28.22
C LEU A 541 6.80 12.18 27.41
N GLU A 542 6.87 12.09 26.07
CA GLU A 542 5.74 12.36 25.18
C GLU A 542 4.58 11.36 25.41
N CYS A 543 4.89 10.08 25.58
CA CYS A 543 3.91 9.05 25.91
C CYS A 543 3.21 9.32 27.25
N LYS A 544 3.97 9.60 28.32
CA LYS A 544 3.41 9.97 29.63
C LYS A 544 2.49 11.16 29.55
N TYR A 545 2.93 12.22 28.87
CA TYR A 545 2.14 13.42 28.69
C TYR A 545 0.84 13.13 27.93
N GLY A 546 0.87 12.29 26.90
CA GLY A 546 -0.32 11.82 26.20
C GLY A 546 -1.31 11.11 27.13
N ILE A 547 -0.83 10.28 28.06
CA ILE A 547 -1.69 9.62 29.06
C ILE A 547 -2.28 10.65 30.04
N LEU A 548 -1.48 11.59 30.55
CA LEU A 548 -1.95 12.66 31.43
C LEU A 548 -3.04 13.51 30.77
N GLN A 549 -2.91 13.79 29.48
CA GLN A 549 -3.96 14.50 28.73
C GLN A 549 -5.29 13.74 28.74
N ILE A 550 -5.26 12.42 28.58
CA ILE A 550 -6.47 11.59 28.67
C ILE A 550 -7.04 11.66 30.08
N PHE A 551 -6.19 11.52 31.10
CA PHE A 551 -6.61 11.60 32.50
C PHE A 551 -7.31 12.93 32.84
N SER A 552 -6.75 14.07 32.41
CA SER A 552 -7.35 15.39 32.70
C SER A 552 -8.71 15.64 32.07
N ARG A 553 -9.00 14.95 30.96
CA ARG A 553 -10.28 15.07 30.26
C ARG A 553 -11.34 14.14 30.84
N SER A 554 -10.93 13.14 31.63
CA SER A 554 -11.84 12.16 32.21
C SER A 554 -12.50 12.68 33.49
N LYS A 555 -13.84 12.67 33.51
CA LYS A 555 -14.63 12.96 34.72
C LYS A 555 -14.42 11.91 35.81
N ILE A 556 -14.18 10.66 35.42
CA ILE A 556 -13.95 9.55 36.34
C ILE A 556 -12.68 9.78 37.14
N VAL A 557 -11.59 10.14 36.44
CA VAL A 557 -10.30 10.43 37.09
C VAL A 557 -10.48 11.53 38.13
N LYS A 558 -11.10 12.66 37.74
CA LYS A 558 -11.35 13.80 38.65
C LYS A 558 -12.09 13.40 39.94
N ASN A 559 -12.96 12.41 39.87
CA ASN A 559 -13.76 11.96 41.01
C ASN A 559 -13.07 10.87 41.85
N LEU A 560 -12.16 10.08 41.25
CA LEU A 560 -11.50 8.97 41.91
C LEU A 560 -10.13 9.33 42.51
N VAL A 561 -9.39 10.28 41.92
CA VAL A 561 -8.09 10.70 42.48
C VAL A 561 -8.25 11.70 43.61
N SER A 562 -7.24 11.80 44.48
CA SER A 562 -7.25 12.81 45.55
C SER A 562 -7.20 14.23 44.97
N GLN A 563 -7.63 15.23 45.75
CA GLN A 563 -7.54 16.63 45.31
C GLN A 563 -6.10 17.09 45.09
N GLU A 564 -5.14 16.49 45.80
CA GLU A 564 -3.72 16.80 45.68
C GLU A 564 -3.17 16.24 44.36
N ASP A 565 -3.45 14.97 44.07
CA ASP A 565 -3.08 14.30 42.82
C ASP A 565 -3.70 15.00 41.61
N TRP A 566 -4.96 15.41 41.72
CA TRP A 566 -5.61 16.17 40.66
C TRP A 566 -4.91 17.51 40.39
N LYS A 567 -4.52 18.24 41.44
CA LYS A 567 -3.77 19.49 41.29
C LYS A 567 -2.42 19.23 40.63
N GLN A 568 -1.70 18.19 41.08
CA GLN A 568 -0.40 17.81 40.51
C GLN A 568 -0.52 17.48 39.03
N LEU A 569 -1.51 16.66 38.66
CA LEU A 569 -1.78 16.30 37.27
C LEU A 569 -2.02 17.55 36.39
N ILE A 570 -2.81 18.51 36.87
CA ILE A 570 -3.08 19.75 36.13
C ILE A 570 -1.83 20.63 36.01
N LEU A 571 -0.96 20.65 37.04
CA LEU A 571 0.34 21.33 36.98
C LEU A 571 1.24 20.69 35.93
N GLU A 572 1.34 19.35 35.90
CA GLU A 572 2.16 18.62 34.94
C GLU A 572 1.70 18.86 33.49
N ILE A 573 0.39 18.93 33.26
CA ILE A 573 -0.16 19.23 31.94
C ILE A 573 0.19 20.66 31.49
N LYS A 574 0.06 21.63 32.39
CA LYS A 574 0.46 23.02 32.09
C LYS A 574 1.95 23.15 31.81
N ALA A 575 2.78 22.33 32.46
CA ALA A 575 4.22 22.31 32.25
C ALA A 575 4.61 21.65 30.90
N GLY A 576 3.71 20.92 30.25
CA GLY A 576 3.97 20.22 29.00
C GLY A 576 4.83 18.96 29.18
N PRO A 577 5.15 18.25 28.07
CA PRO A 577 5.84 16.96 28.12
C PRO A 577 7.25 17.03 28.73
N PHE A 578 7.96 18.15 28.55
CA PHE A 578 9.35 18.30 28.99
C PHE A 578 9.51 19.13 30.27
N GLY A 579 8.41 19.67 30.81
CA GLY A 579 8.45 20.59 31.94
C GLY A 579 9.17 21.92 31.64
N SER A 580 9.36 22.74 32.66
CA SER A 580 10.09 24.01 32.58
C SER A 580 11.62 23.84 32.51
N SER A 581 12.15 22.69 32.96
CA SER A 581 13.59 22.41 33.07
C SER A 581 14.28 22.11 31.74
N PHE A 582 13.55 21.74 30.69
CA PHE A 582 14.11 21.47 29.36
C PHE A 582 14.42 22.72 28.52
N THR A 583 14.12 23.92 29.02
CA THR A 583 14.28 25.16 28.26
C THR A 583 15.72 25.69 28.17
N HIS A 584 16.71 25.02 28.77
CA HIS A 584 18.10 25.54 28.84
C HIS A 584 19.22 24.58 28.42
N SER A 585 18.97 23.61 27.54
CA SER A 585 20.05 22.97 26.77
C SER A 585 20.32 23.76 25.49
N LYS A 586 20.77 25.02 25.64
CA LYS A 586 21.45 25.71 24.54
C LYS A 586 22.67 24.86 24.22
N VAL A 587 22.70 24.32 23.00
CA VAL A 587 23.88 23.72 22.39
C VAL A 587 25.00 24.75 22.52
N ILE A 588 25.89 24.56 23.50
CA ILE A 588 27.20 25.21 23.50
C ILE A 588 27.96 24.46 22.41
N VAL A 589 27.87 24.95 21.18
CA VAL A 589 28.88 24.66 20.17
C VAL A 589 30.16 25.27 20.72
N SER A 590 31.03 24.45 21.30
CA SER A 590 32.38 24.88 21.66
C SER A 590 33.15 25.11 20.37
N GLU A 591 33.11 26.33 19.85
CA GLU A 591 34.21 26.82 19.04
C GLU A 591 35.45 26.99 19.93
N LYS A 592 36.57 26.38 19.48
CA LYS A 592 37.95 26.35 20.03
C LYS A 592 38.20 25.20 21.01
N PHE A 593 39.14 24.27 20.77
CA PHE A 593 40.40 24.31 20.03
C PHE A 593 40.52 23.24 18.93
#